data_AF-A0A5E4K0Z8-F1
#
_entry.id   AF-A0A5E4K0Z8-F1
#
_cell.length_a   1.000
_cell.length_b   1.000
_cell.length_c   1.000
_cell.angle_alpha   90.00
_cell.angle_beta   90.00
_cell.angle_gamma   90.00
#
_symmetry.space_group_name_H-M   'P 1'
#
loop_
_entity.id
_entity.type
_entity.pdbx_description
1 polymer ?
#
loop_
_entity_poly.entity_id
_entity_poly.type
_entity_poly.pdbx_seq_one_letter_code
_entity_poly.pdbx_strand_id
1 'polypeptide(L)'
;MKNKKNEFAHSFPPYSSPHSHEGNDARVNSRPPEGKKLYSQTQLQLVPKNKHGDKILSVYWFAILLIVAGGIFAMVYVFYGTPYDVRDIEARILTNQIADCVSYVGKINSNLILNGAVKDGTENFLDQCHLNFNSPEWKDSQFYAEVNLYKLENLNTPILDIKKGNNNWVADCNIQENKKQGNLPTCLRKSFYSIDNQNNQYIIKILSVVRKAEKNVKI
;
A
#
# COMPACT_ATOMS: atom_id res chain seq x y z
N MET A 1 20.48 40.08 22.27
CA MET A 1 20.35 38.70 21.76
C MET A 1 18.87 38.37 21.64
N LYS A 2 18.33 38.28 20.41
CA LYS A 2 16.89 38.05 20.17
C LYS A 2 16.65 36.56 19.98
N ASN A 3 15.86 35.98 20.88
CA ASN A 3 15.47 34.57 20.87
C ASN A 3 14.37 34.35 19.82
N LYS A 4 14.66 33.51 18.83
CA LYS A 4 13.73 33.16 17.74
C LYS A 4 13.01 31.86 18.13
N LYS A 5 11.82 31.99 18.71
CA LYS A 5 10.86 30.89 18.87
C LYS A 5 10.36 30.49 17.49
N ASN A 6 10.66 29.27 17.06
CA ASN A 6 10.04 28.67 15.89
C ASN A 6 8.96 27.69 16.39
N GLU A 7 7.71 28.10 16.30
CA GLU A 7 6.55 27.21 16.36
C GLU A 7 6.43 26.50 15.00
N PHE A 8 6.64 25.19 15.00
CA PHE A 8 6.20 24.32 13.91
C PHE A 8 5.10 23.41 14.45
N ALA A 9 3.88 23.91 14.43
CA ALA A 9 2.68 23.09 14.57
C ALA A 9 2.34 22.53 13.17
N HIS A 10 2.73 21.29 12.90
CA HIS A 10 2.20 20.54 11.77
C HIS A 10 0.90 19.86 12.21
N SER A 11 -0.22 20.46 11.83
CA SER A 11 -1.55 19.88 11.91
C SER A 11 -1.60 18.67 10.96
N PHE A 12 -1.64 17.46 11.52
CA PHE A 12 -1.94 16.26 10.75
C PHE A 12 -3.43 16.28 10.36
N PRO A 13 -3.79 16.02 9.10
CA PRO A 13 -5.19 15.84 8.73
C PRO A 13 -5.75 14.58 9.41
N PRO A 14 -7.02 14.60 9.86
CA PRO A 14 -7.65 13.41 10.42
C PRO A 14 -7.75 12.31 9.34
N TYR A 15 -7.34 11.11 9.71
CA TYR A 15 -7.49 9.90 8.92
C TYR A 15 -8.99 9.58 8.85
N SER A 16 -9.64 9.93 7.73
CA SER A 16 -11.01 9.50 7.45
C SER A 16 -10.97 8.02 7.09
N SER A 17 -11.36 7.15 8.04
CA SER A 17 -11.65 5.75 7.75
C SER A 17 -12.68 5.65 6.62
N PRO A 18 -12.44 4.81 5.59
CA PRO A 18 -13.49 4.50 4.64
C PRO A 18 -14.56 3.67 5.36
N HIS A 19 -15.68 4.33 5.68
CA HIS A 19 -16.91 3.65 6.03
C HIS A 19 -17.27 2.72 4.87
N SER A 20 -17.11 1.42 5.09
CA SER A 20 -17.73 0.37 4.31
C SER A 20 -19.24 0.50 4.45
N HIS A 21 -19.86 1.22 3.51
CA HIS A 21 -21.29 1.18 3.30
C HIS A 21 -21.64 -0.20 2.76
N GLU A 22 -22.12 -1.04 3.68
CA GLU A 22 -22.84 -2.27 3.41
C GLU A 22 -24.19 -1.91 2.75
N GLY A 23 -24.14 -1.72 1.43
CA GLY A 23 -25.32 -1.51 0.60
C GLY A 23 -26.02 -2.82 0.31
N ASN A 24 -26.93 -3.22 1.21
CA ASN A 24 -27.95 -4.23 0.93
C ASN A 24 -29.05 -3.59 0.08
N ASP A 25 -28.80 -3.43 -1.22
CA ASP A 25 -29.84 -3.03 -2.17
C ASP A 25 -30.47 -4.26 -2.85
N ALA A 26 -31.68 -4.50 -2.37
CA ALA A 26 -32.81 -5.17 -2.98
C ALA A 26 -32.62 -5.65 -4.43
N ARG A 27 -32.69 -6.99 -4.55
CA ARG A 27 -33.26 -7.72 -5.69
C ARG A 27 -34.46 -6.97 -6.30
N VAL A 28 -34.24 -6.31 -7.44
CA VAL A 28 -35.33 -5.94 -8.36
C VAL A 28 -35.31 -6.93 -9.52
N ASN A 29 -36.13 -7.97 -9.38
CA ASN A 29 -36.50 -8.87 -10.46
C ASN A 29 -37.53 -8.18 -11.36
N SER A 30 -37.08 -7.32 -12.28
CA SER A 30 -37.92 -6.83 -13.36
C SER A 30 -37.83 -7.80 -14.54
N ARG A 31 -38.84 -8.67 -14.65
CA ARG A 31 -39.11 -9.48 -15.85
C ARG A 31 -39.31 -8.55 -17.06
N PRO A 32 -38.61 -8.76 -18.19
CA PRO A 32 -38.99 -8.10 -19.43
C PRO A 32 -40.31 -8.70 -19.95
N PRO A 33 -41.27 -7.88 -20.40
CA PRO A 33 -42.47 -8.38 -21.04
C PRO A 33 -42.17 -9.00 -22.41
N GLU A 34 -42.77 -10.15 -22.67
CA GLU A 34 -42.82 -10.81 -23.97
C GLU A 34 -43.45 -9.88 -25.02
N GLY A 35 -42.59 -9.16 -25.76
CA GLY A 35 -42.94 -8.38 -26.93
C GLY A 35 -42.93 -9.25 -28.17
N LYS A 36 -44.10 -9.41 -28.77
CA LYS A 36 -44.41 -10.25 -29.92
C LYS A 36 -43.57 -9.93 -31.15
N LYS A 37 -43.15 -11.00 -31.83
CA LYS A 37 -42.51 -11.03 -33.15
C LYS A 37 -43.32 -10.21 -34.18
N LEU A 38 -42.72 -9.14 -34.71
CA LEU A 38 -43.08 -8.60 -36.02
C LEU A 38 -41.88 -8.78 -36.95
N TYR A 39 -41.88 -9.89 -37.70
CA TYR A 39 -41.00 -10.07 -38.83
C TYR A 39 -41.46 -9.10 -39.93
N SER A 40 -40.89 -7.90 -39.93
CA SER A 40 -40.94 -7.02 -41.10
C SER A 40 -39.99 -7.60 -42.14
N GLN A 41 -40.58 -8.33 -43.08
CA GLN A 41 -39.96 -8.88 -44.27
C GLN A 41 -39.50 -7.72 -45.17
N THR A 42 -38.41 -7.07 -44.76
CA THR A 42 -37.74 -6.07 -45.57
C THR A 42 -37.05 -6.83 -46.69
N GLN A 43 -37.69 -6.80 -47.85
CA GLN A 43 -37.19 -7.26 -49.13
C GLN A 43 -35.73 -6.82 -49.27
N LEU A 44 -34.82 -7.79 -49.14
CA LEU A 44 -33.40 -7.64 -49.40
C LEU A 44 -33.26 -7.32 -50.88
N GLN A 45 -33.37 -6.05 -51.23
CA GLN A 45 -33.03 -5.56 -52.55
C GLN A 45 -31.54 -5.85 -52.73
N LEU A 46 -31.25 -6.89 -53.50
CA LEU A 46 -29.96 -7.20 -54.08
C LEU A 46 -29.51 -5.96 -54.87
N VAL A 47 -28.81 -5.06 -54.17
CA VAL A 47 -28.08 -3.96 -54.78
C VAL A 47 -27.13 -4.59 -55.80
N PRO A 48 -27.16 -4.17 -57.07
CA PRO A 48 -26.31 -4.74 -58.10
C PRO A 48 -24.86 -4.65 -57.66
N LYS A 49 -24.26 -5.83 -57.48
CA LYS A 49 -22.90 -6.03 -56.99
C LYS A 49 -21.91 -5.57 -58.05
N ASN A 50 -21.56 -4.29 -58.02
CA ASN A 50 -20.42 -3.77 -58.77
C ASN A 50 -19.16 -4.44 -58.21
N LYS A 51 -18.62 -5.44 -58.92
CA LYS A 51 -17.47 -6.29 -58.51
C LYS A 51 -16.18 -5.53 -58.14
N HIS A 52 -16.16 -4.21 -58.34
CA HIS A 52 -15.03 -3.34 -57.99
C HIS A 52 -15.12 -2.68 -56.60
N GLY A 53 -16.33 -2.54 -56.01
CA GLY A 53 -16.51 -1.90 -54.71
C GLY A 53 -16.04 -2.74 -53.51
N ASP A 54 -16.08 -4.07 -53.65
CA ASP A 54 -15.71 -5.02 -52.59
C ASP A 54 -14.24 -4.88 -52.14
N LYS A 55 -13.35 -4.48 -53.05
CA LYS A 55 -11.92 -4.31 -52.76
C LYS A 55 -11.66 -3.11 -51.85
N ILE A 56 -12.38 -2.02 -52.07
CA ILE A 56 -12.23 -0.78 -51.29
C ILE A 56 -12.78 -1.00 -49.88
N LEU A 57 -13.93 -1.68 -49.76
CA LEU A 57 -14.56 -1.97 -48.48
C LEU A 57 -13.66 -2.84 -47.57
N SER A 58 -12.96 -3.83 -48.14
CA SER A 58 -12.05 -4.70 -47.39
C SER A 58 -10.86 -3.94 -46.77
N VAL A 59 -10.32 -2.94 -47.49
CA VAL A 59 -9.21 -2.12 -46.99
C VAL A 59 -9.63 -1.27 -45.79
N TYR A 60 -10.80 -0.63 -45.84
CA TYR A 60 -11.32 0.14 -44.70
C TYR A 60 -11.59 -0.74 -43.48
N TRP A 61 -12.13 -1.94 -43.69
CA TRP A 61 -12.35 -2.89 -42.60
C TRP A 61 -11.05 -3.29 -41.90
N PHE A 62 -9.99 -3.57 -42.67
CA PHE A 62 -8.68 -3.91 -42.12
C PHE A 62 -8.04 -2.73 -41.35
N ALA A 63 -8.20 -1.50 -41.85
CA ALA A 63 -7.71 -0.31 -41.17
C ALA A 63 -8.37 -0.11 -39.79
N ILE A 64 -9.69 -0.32 -39.69
CA ILE A 64 -10.42 -0.24 -38.41
C ILE A 64 -9.88 -1.29 -37.42
N LEU A 65 -9.67 -2.53 -37.88
CA LEU A 65 -9.11 -3.58 -37.03
C LEU A 65 -7.72 -3.24 -36.50
N LEU A 66 -6.85 -2.68 -37.35
CA LEU A 66 -5.52 -2.24 -36.93
C LEU A 66 -5.57 -1.12 -35.89
N ILE A 67 -6.46 -0.15 -36.05
CA ILE A 67 -6.64 0.94 -35.08
C ILE A 67 -7.12 0.39 -33.73
N VAL A 68 -8.13 -0.49 -33.75
CA VAL A 68 -8.67 -1.11 -32.53
C VAL A 68 -7.61 -1.98 -31.83
N ALA A 69 -6.91 -2.82 -32.58
CA ALA A 69 -5.83 -3.66 -32.04
C ALA A 69 -4.68 -2.82 -31.47
N GLY A 70 -4.29 -1.75 -32.16
CA GLY A 70 -3.28 -0.80 -31.69
C GLY A 70 -3.70 -0.09 -30.40
N GLY A 71 -4.98 0.31 -30.29
CA GLY A 71 -5.52 0.92 -29.08
C GLY A 71 -5.48 -0.01 -27.86
N ILE A 72 -5.90 -1.27 -28.03
CA ILE A 72 -5.82 -2.29 -26.97
C ILE A 72 -4.37 -2.55 -26.57
N PHE A 73 -3.48 -2.70 -27.55
CA PHE A 73 -2.05 -2.92 -27.30
C PHE A 73 -1.43 -1.75 -26.53
N ALA A 74 -1.72 -0.50 -26.92
CA ALA A 74 -1.22 0.69 -26.23
C ALA A 74 -1.72 0.76 -24.78
N MET A 75 -3.00 0.44 -24.54
CA MET A 75 -3.55 0.42 -23.17
C MET A 75 -2.84 -0.63 -22.32
N VAL A 76 -2.75 -1.88 -22.79
CA VAL A 76 -2.05 -2.97 -22.10
C VAL A 76 -0.58 -2.60 -21.85
N TYR A 77 0.10 -2.04 -22.86
CA TYR A 77 1.50 -1.62 -22.73
C TYR A 77 1.70 -0.57 -21.64
N VAL A 78 0.80 0.43 -21.51
CA VAL A 78 0.89 1.43 -20.43
C VAL A 78 0.64 0.80 -19.06
N PHE A 79 -0.31 -0.12 -18.95
CA PHE A 79 -0.62 -0.77 -17.66
C PHE A 79 0.47 -1.75 -17.19
N TYR A 80 1.14 -2.44 -18.11
CA TYR A 80 2.17 -3.44 -17.78
C TYR A 80 3.61 -2.95 -17.99
N GLY A 81 3.80 -1.78 -18.62
CA GLY A 81 5.13 -1.28 -19.01
C GLY A 81 5.94 -0.65 -17.87
N THR A 82 5.31 -0.28 -16.75
CA THR A 82 6.00 0.19 -15.55
C THR A 82 5.59 -0.65 -14.35
N PRO A 83 6.49 -1.44 -13.75
CA PRO A 83 6.15 -2.16 -12.52
C PRO A 83 5.80 -1.15 -11.42
N TYR A 84 4.67 -1.37 -10.76
CA TYR A 84 4.25 -0.56 -9.62
C TYR A 84 5.19 -0.84 -8.44
N ASP A 85 5.88 0.20 -7.96
CA ASP A 85 6.68 0.09 -6.75
C ASP A 85 5.78 0.07 -5.50
N VAL A 86 5.39 -1.14 -5.09
CA VAL A 86 4.53 -1.34 -3.92
C VAL A 86 5.28 -1.20 -2.59
N ARG A 87 6.61 -1.00 -2.60
CA ARG A 87 7.43 -1.04 -1.37
C ARG A 87 7.13 0.10 -0.41
N ASP A 88 6.86 1.30 -0.91
CA ASP A 88 6.48 2.44 -0.05
C ASP A 88 5.14 2.19 0.65
N ILE A 89 4.17 1.64 -0.10
CA ILE A 89 2.85 1.31 0.42
C ILE A 89 2.95 0.17 1.44
N GLU A 90 3.68 -0.90 1.12
CA GLU A 90 3.90 -2.01 2.05
C GLU A 90 4.64 -1.56 3.32
N ALA A 91 5.66 -0.72 3.20
CA ALA A 91 6.38 -0.18 4.36
C ALA A 91 5.44 0.66 5.24
N ARG A 92 4.56 1.46 4.63
CA ARG A 92 3.56 2.28 5.34
C ARG A 92 2.52 1.43 6.05
N ILE A 93 2.01 0.38 5.40
CA ILE A 93 1.07 -0.56 6.01
C ILE A 93 1.74 -1.26 7.20
N LEU A 94 2.96 -1.76 7.02
CA LEU A 94 3.74 -2.41 8.08
C LEU A 94 3.96 -1.45 9.27
N THR A 95 4.43 -0.23 9.02
CA THR A 95 4.65 0.77 10.08
C THR A 95 3.35 1.13 10.80
N ASN A 96 2.23 1.24 10.09
CA ASN A 96 0.94 1.54 10.70
C ASN A 96 0.43 0.38 11.56
N GLN A 97 0.53 -0.85 11.08
CA GLN A 97 0.16 -2.05 11.86
C GLN A 97 1.01 -2.17 13.13
N ILE A 98 2.32 -1.89 13.05
CA ILE A 98 3.19 -1.84 14.24
C ILE A 98 2.74 -0.70 15.17
N ALA A 99 2.47 0.49 14.63
CA ALA A 99 2.05 1.65 15.42
C ALA A 99 0.77 1.36 16.21
N ASP A 100 -0.23 0.78 15.54
CA ASP A 100 -1.52 0.44 16.16
C ASP A 100 -1.38 -0.67 17.20
N CYS A 101 -0.47 -1.62 16.99
CA CYS A 101 -0.18 -2.68 17.97
C CYS A 101 0.55 -2.16 19.22
N VAL A 102 1.52 -1.26 19.03
CA VAL A 102 2.30 -0.64 20.11
C VAL A 102 1.45 0.35 20.89
N SER A 103 0.61 1.13 20.19
CA SER A 103 -0.27 2.11 20.80
C SER A 103 -1.63 2.18 20.11
N TYR A 104 -2.67 1.95 20.89
CA TYR A 104 -4.05 2.08 20.44
C TYR A 104 -4.66 3.37 21.01
N VAL A 105 -5.11 4.27 20.13
CA VAL A 105 -5.77 5.55 20.50
C VAL A 105 -4.88 6.40 21.44
N GLY A 106 -3.58 6.46 21.15
CA GLY A 106 -2.61 7.25 21.92
C GLY A 106 -2.26 6.67 23.29
N LYS A 107 -2.77 5.49 23.65
CA LYS A 107 -2.36 4.75 24.85
C LYS A 107 -1.40 3.62 24.48
N ILE A 108 -0.36 3.42 25.28
CA ILE A 108 0.60 2.35 25.06
C ILE A 108 -0.01 1.00 25.43
N ASN A 109 0.36 -0.04 24.69
CA ASN A 109 -0.06 -1.40 25.01
C ASN A 109 0.51 -1.85 26.35
N SER A 110 -0.36 -2.25 27.29
CA SER A 110 0.04 -2.69 28.64
C SER A 110 0.88 -3.98 28.63
N ASN A 111 0.92 -4.70 27.51
CA ASN A 111 1.80 -5.85 27.34
C ASN A 111 3.28 -5.45 27.15
N LEU A 112 3.56 -4.22 26.73
CA LEU A 112 4.91 -3.69 26.60
C LEU A 112 5.40 -3.03 27.88
N ILE A 113 4.58 -2.14 28.43
CA ILE A 113 4.90 -1.37 29.63
C ILE A 113 3.77 -1.52 30.63
N LEU A 114 4.11 -2.02 31.81
CA LEU A 114 3.19 -2.10 32.95
C LEU A 114 3.77 -1.25 34.08
N ASN A 115 3.03 -0.20 34.48
CA ASN A 115 3.41 0.70 35.58
C ASN A 115 4.81 1.33 35.41
N GLY A 116 5.14 1.80 34.20
CA GLY A 116 6.42 2.43 33.90
C GLY A 116 7.63 1.49 33.79
N ALA A 117 7.43 0.17 33.98
CA ALA A 117 8.46 -0.86 33.81
C ALA A 117 8.20 -1.68 32.53
N VAL A 118 9.29 -2.09 31.88
CA VAL A 118 9.24 -3.00 30.72
C VAL A 118 8.89 -4.40 31.21
N LYS A 119 7.91 -5.04 30.58
CA LYS A 119 7.52 -6.41 30.91
C LYS A 119 8.54 -7.41 30.32
N ASP A 120 8.85 -8.47 31.05
CA ASP A 120 9.69 -9.56 30.52
C ASP A 120 9.01 -10.25 29.33
N GLY A 121 9.79 -10.64 28.33
CA GLY A 121 9.30 -11.38 27.14
C GLY A 121 8.87 -10.51 25.95
N THR A 122 9.36 -9.27 25.85
CA THR A 122 9.08 -8.36 24.73
C THR A 122 9.65 -8.80 23.39
N GLU A 123 10.56 -9.78 23.36
CA GLU A 123 11.17 -10.29 22.13
C GLU A 123 10.14 -10.88 21.14
N ASN A 124 9.03 -11.42 21.66
CA ASN A 124 7.95 -12.00 20.86
C ASN A 124 6.77 -11.03 20.62
N PHE A 125 6.92 -9.76 21.00
CA PHE A 125 5.82 -8.80 20.90
C PHE A 125 5.33 -8.62 19.46
N LEU A 126 6.24 -8.58 18.47
CA LEU A 126 5.84 -8.45 17.07
C LEU A 126 5.08 -9.68 16.56
N ASP A 127 5.28 -10.86 17.15
CA ASP A 127 4.47 -12.04 16.84
C ASP A 127 3.05 -11.90 17.40
N GLN A 128 2.89 -11.26 18.57
CA GLN A 128 1.58 -10.91 19.13
C GLN A 128 0.84 -9.88 18.26
N CYS A 129 1.58 -9.04 17.53
CA CYS A 129 1.02 -8.14 16.52
C CYS A 129 0.61 -8.86 15.21
N HIS A 130 0.68 -10.19 15.17
CA HIS A 130 0.43 -11.02 13.99
C HIS A 130 1.34 -10.66 12.79
N LEU A 131 2.56 -10.18 13.06
CA LEU A 131 3.54 -9.87 12.02
C LEU A 131 4.45 -11.09 11.80
N ASN A 132 4.18 -11.84 10.73
CA ASN A 132 5.02 -12.95 10.32
C ASN A 132 6.00 -12.50 9.22
N PHE A 133 7.28 -12.38 9.58
CA PHE A 133 8.35 -12.08 8.62
C PHE A 133 8.97 -13.34 7.99
N ASN A 134 8.60 -14.52 8.49
CA ASN A 134 9.07 -15.81 7.99
C ASN A 134 8.03 -16.34 6.98
N SER A 135 8.30 -16.13 5.70
CA SER A 135 7.54 -16.77 4.64
C SER A 135 8.42 -17.81 3.93
N PRO A 136 7.95 -19.06 3.77
CA PRO A 136 8.72 -20.13 3.13
C PRO A 136 8.97 -19.87 1.64
N GLU A 137 8.24 -18.93 1.04
CA GLU A 137 8.40 -18.54 -0.36
C GLU A 137 9.72 -17.80 -0.61
N TRP A 138 10.35 -17.25 0.43
CA TRP A 138 11.54 -16.43 0.33
C TRP A 138 12.72 -17.06 1.07
N LYS A 139 13.87 -17.16 0.38
CA LYS A 139 15.12 -17.65 0.99
C LYS A 139 15.64 -16.68 2.06
N ASP A 140 15.48 -15.38 1.84
CA ASP A 140 15.90 -14.31 2.74
C ASP A 140 14.68 -13.51 3.22
N SER A 141 14.68 -13.08 4.49
CA SER A 141 13.60 -12.22 4.98
C SER A 141 13.65 -10.84 4.30
N GLN A 142 12.54 -10.49 3.67
CA GLN A 142 12.39 -9.27 2.87
C GLN A 142 12.03 -8.02 3.68
N PHE A 143 11.82 -8.22 4.98
CA PHE A 143 11.30 -7.21 5.88
C PHE A 143 12.24 -7.05 7.07
N TYR A 144 12.28 -5.83 7.58
CA TYR A 144 12.86 -5.52 8.88
C TYR A 144 12.00 -4.48 9.58
N ALA A 145 11.83 -4.64 10.88
CA ALA A 145 11.11 -3.72 11.73
C ALA A 145 11.90 -3.49 13.02
N GLU A 146 11.96 -2.23 13.44
CA GLU A 146 12.58 -1.79 14.69
C GLU A 146 11.62 -0.83 15.39
N VAL A 147 11.39 -1.05 16.67
CA VAL A 147 10.55 -0.22 17.52
C VAL A 147 11.35 0.20 18.74
N ASN A 148 11.61 1.49 18.84
CA ASN A 148 12.33 2.11 19.94
C ASN A 148 11.38 2.98 20.77
N LEU A 149 11.30 2.74 22.07
CA LEU A 149 10.53 3.53 23.02
C LEU A 149 11.46 4.35 23.91
N TYR A 150 11.18 5.65 24.02
CA TYR A 150 11.93 6.59 24.85
C TYR A 150 11.00 7.25 25.86
N LYS A 151 11.49 7.50 27.08
CA LYS A 151 10.81 8.42 28.01
C LYS A 151 11.01 9.84 27.50
N LEU A 152 10.03 10.71 27.70
CA LEU A 152 10.17 12.12 27.33
C LEU A 152 11.37 12.80 28.03
N GLU A 153 11.69 12.35 29.25
CA GLU A 153 12.81 12.85 30.07
C GLU A 153 14.18 12.44 29.54
N ASN A 154 14.28 11.29 28.85
CA ASN A 154 15.54 10.75 28.35
C ASN A 154 15.36 10.16 26.93
N LEU A 155 15.74 10.97 25.93
CA LEU A 155 15.70 10.62 24.52
C LEU A 155 16.96 9.94 24.00
N ASN A 156 18.00 9.84 24.83
CA ASN A 156 19.30 9.30 24.41
C ASN A 156 19.34 7.78 24.49
N THR A 157 18.66 7.19 25.47
CA THR A 157 18.63 5.74 25.69
C THR A 157 17.20 5.22 25.57
N PRO A 158 16.92 4.30 24.62
CA PRO A 158 15.61 3.66 24.56
C PRO A 158 15.42 2.80 25.81
N ILE A 159 14.22 2.83 26.39
CA ILE A 159 13.82 1.95 27.48
C ILE A 159 13.58 0.53 26.94
N LEU A 160 13.09 0.47 25.71
CA LEU A 160 12.74 -0.76 25.02
C LEU A 160 13.12 -0.61 23.54
N ASP A 161 13.82 -1.61 23.04
CA ASP A 161 14.28 -1.75 21.67
C ASP A 161 13.87 -3.14 21.19
N ILE A 162 12.89 -3.20 20.28
CA ILE A 162 12.41 -4.45 19.68
C ILE A 162 12.81 -4.45 18.22
N LYS A 163 13.55 -5.48 17.80
CA LYS A 163 14.03 -5.66 16.43
C LYS A 163 13.59 -7.01 15.90
N LYS A 164 13.11 -7.05 14.65
CA LYS A 164 12.79 -8.31 13.96
C LYS A 164 12.96 -8.22 12.46
N GLY A 165 13.33 -9.34 11.84
CA GLY A 165 13.67 -9.42 10.43
C GLY A 165 15.18 -9.31 10.18
N ASN A 166 15.58 -9.02 8.95
CA ASN A 166 16.99 -8.98 8.56
C ASN A 166 17.60 -7.58 8.74
N ASN A 167 18.51 -7.45 9.72
CA ASN A 167 19.13 -6.16 10.06
C ASN A 167 20.09 -5.61 8.98
N ASN A 168 20.52 -6.43 8.02
CA ASN A 168 21.46 -6.01 6.98
C ASN A 168 20.87 -4.88 6.13
N TRP A 169 19.53 -4.79 6.04
CA TRP A 169 18.84 -3.74 5.30
C TRP A 169 18.90 -2.36 5.95
N VAL A 170 19.24 -2.27 7.24
CA VAL A 170 19.32 -0.99 7.95
C VAL A 170 20.45 -0.12 7.41
N ALA A 171 21.57 -0.75 7.01
CA ALA A 171 22.71 -0.03 6.43
C ALA A 171 22.32 0.72 5.14
N ASP A 172 21.45 0.13 4.32
CA ASP A 172 20.98 0.71 3.07
C ASP A 172 20.05 1.93 3.28
N CYS A 173 19.40 2.03 4.44
CA CYS A 173 18.51 3.16 4.75
C CYS A 173 19.24 4.51 4.76
N ASN A 174 20.52 4.53 5.17
CA ASN A 174 21.31 5.77 5.22
C ASN A 174 21.71 6.25 3.80
N ILE A 175 21.74 5.34 2.83
CA ILE A 175 22.10 5.65 1.44
C ILE A 175 20.92 6.31 0.70
N GLN A 176 19.69 5.94 1.07
CA GLN A 176 18.47 6.43 0.41
C GLN A 176 18.16 7.91 0.62
N GLU A 177 18.63 8.52 1.72
CA GLU A 177 18.38 9.95 2.00
C GLU A 177 18.91 10.86 0.87
N ASN A 178 19.89 10.37 0.08
CA ASN A 178 20.53 11.15 -0.97
C ASN A 178 20.10 10.78 -2.40
N LYS A 179 19.66 9.55 -2.68
CA LYS A 179 19.24 9.10 -4.02
C LYS A 179 18.20 7.97 -3.98
N LYS A 180 17.09 8.14 -4.70
CA LYS A 180 16.15 7.04 -4.99
C LYS A 180 16.74 6.09 -6.01
N GLN A 181 17.24 4.94 -5.57
CA GLN A 181 17.66 3.85 -6.46
C GLN A 181 16.60 2.74 -6.46
N GLY A 182 16.22 2.28 -7.65
CA GLY A 182 15.15 1.29 -7.81
C GLY A 182 15.39 -0.05 -7.11
N ASN A 183 16.64 -0.42 -6.81
CA ASN A 183 16.98 -1.73 -6.25
C ASN A 183 17.27 -1.72 -4.74
N LEU A 184 17.24 -0.54 -4.09
CA LEU A 184 17.49 -0.42 -2.66
C LEU A 184 16.21 -0.70 -1.85
N PRO A 185 16.33 -1.24 -0.63
CA PRO A 185 15.20 -1.46 0.26
C PRO A 185 14.56 -0.14 0.68
N THR A 186 13.24 -0.02 0.58
CA THR A 186 12.53 1.21 0.99
C THR A 186 12.45 1.27 2.51
N CYS A 187 12.93 2.37 3.08
CA CYS A 187 12.91 2.59 4.52
C CYS A 187 11.89 3.65 4.89
N LEU A 188 11.01 3.33 5.84
CA LEU A 188 10.02 4.25 6.38
C LEU A 188 10.27 4.43 7.88
N ARG A 189 10.47 5.69 8.29
CA ARG A 189 10.58 6.09 9.70
C ARG A 189 9.30 6.81 10.12
N LYS A 190 8.73 6.42 11.24
CA LYS A 190 7.56 7.09 11.86
C LYS A 190 7.84 7.30 13.34
N SER A 191 7.52 8.48 13.85
CA SER A 191 7.60 8.77 15.29
C SER A 191 6.30 9.39 15.78
N PHE A 192 5.83 8.98 16.96
CA PHE A 192 4.63 9.53 17.58
C PHE A 192 4.71 9.43 19.11
N TYR A 193 3.81 10.15 19.77
CA TYR A 193 3.68 10.18 21.22
C TYR A 193 2.60 9.22 21.70
N SER A 194 2.80 8.64 22.88
CA SER A 194 1.84 7.79 23.56
C SER A 194 1.93 7.95 25.07
N ILE A 195 0.83 7.69 25.77
CA ILE A 195 0.75 7.75 27.23
C ILE A 195 0.47 6.37 27.83
N ASP A 196 0.99 6.10 29.02
CA ASP A 196 0.60 4.91 29.78
C ASP A 196 -0.58 5.17 30.74
N ASN A 197 -0.96 4.15 31.50
CA ASN A 197 -2.03 4.23 32.49
C ASN A 197 -1.68 5.15 33.69
N GLN A 198 -0.40 5.47 33.89
CA GLN A 198 0.09 6.37 34.93
C GLN A 198 0.31 7.80 34.41
N ASN A 199 -0.06 8.07 33.15
CA ASN A 199 0.14 9.35 32.48
C ASN A 199 1.62 9.70 32.20
N ASN A 200 2.52 8.70 32.20
CA ASN A 200 3.87 8.84 31.71
C ASN A 200 3.85 8.97 30.18
N GLN A 201 4.67 9.87 29.64
CA GLN A 201 4.72 10.17 28.21
C GLN A 201 5.92 9.49 27.54
N TYR A 202 5.67 8.87 26.39
CA TYR A 202 6.66 8.13 25.62
C TYR A 202 6.73 8.64 24.19
N ILE A 203 7.93 8.65 23.62
CA ILE A 203 8.17 8.80 22.19
C ILE A 203 8.45 7.42 21.64
N ILE A 204 7.61 6.98 20.69
CA ILE A 204 7.78 5.73 19.96
C ILE A 204 8.37 6.08 18.60
N LYS A 205 9.49 5.47 18.24
CA LYS A 205 10.11 5.54 16.91
C LYS A 205 10.04 4.16 16.28
N ILE A 206 9.44 4.08 15.09
CA ILE A 206 9.33 2.87 14.30
C ILE A 206 10.16 3.06 13.03
N LEU A 207 11.02 2.11 12.74
CA LEU A 207 11.67 1.94 11.45
C LEU A 207 11.11 0.66 10.81
N SER A 208 10.58 0.77 9.61
CA SER A 208 10.18 -0.36 8.79
C SER A 208 10.93 -0.34 7.48
N VAL A 209 11.43 -1.50 7.05
CA VAL A 209 12.26 -1.64 5.86
C VAL A 209 11.71 -2.78 5.00
N VAL A 210 11.50 -2.50 3.71
CA VAL A 210 10.97 -3.45 2.74
C VAL A 210 11.92 -3.55 1.55
N ARG A 211 12.56 -4.71 1.36
CA ARG A 211 13.49 -4.92 0.24
C ARG A 211 12.77 -5.12 -1.08
N LYS A 212 11.85 -6.11 -1.14
CA LYS A 212 11.09 -6.62 -2.31
C LYS A 212 11.53 -6.10 -3.70
N ALA A 213 12.82 -6.21 -4.02
CA ALA A 213 13.36 -5.63 -5.24
C ALA A 213 13.06 -6.50 -6.46
N GLU A 214 12.90 -7.81 -6.24
CA GLU A 214 12.72 -8.81 -7.30
C GLU A 214 11.35 -8.76 -7.98
N LYS A 215 10.33 -8.17 -7.33
CA LYS A 215 9.01 -7.97 -7.97
C LYS A 215 8.92 -6.69 -8.79
N ASN A 216 9.94 -5.83 -8.74
CA ASN A 216 10.09 -4.69 -9.65
C ASN A 216 10.75 -5.16 -10.96
N VAL A 217 10.20 -6.20 -11.58
CA VAL A 217 10.69 -6.71 -12.86
C VAL A 217 10.29 -5.72 -13.94
N LYS A 218 11.28 -5.10 -14.59
CA LYS A 218 11.11 -4.60 -15.95
C LYS A 218 10.92 -5.83 -16.83
N ILE A 219 9.72 -6.02 -17.39
CA ILE A 219 9.52 -6.93 -18.51
C ILE A 219 10.20 -6.32 -19.73
#